data_AF-A0A1H0A0F7-F1
#
_entry.id   AF-A0A1H0A0F7-F1
#
_cell.length_a   1.000
_cell.length_b   1.000
_cell.length_c   1.000
_cell.angle_alpha   90.00
_cell.angle_beta   90.00
_cell.angle_gamma   90.00
#
_symmetry.space_group_name_H-M   'P 1'
#
loop_
_entity.id
_entity.type
_entity.pdbx_description
1 polymer ?
#
loop_
_entity_poly.entity_id
_entity_poly.type
_entity_poly.pdbx_seq_one_letter_code
_entity_poly.pdbx_strand_id
1 'polypeptide(L)'
;MSVAEIELLKQQKKEIEDNIVAVNNGVKVGNPMELLNELNAVSNKISDLEYQAQIEAQHVALVEETKAETAYLLDTLEIGSLSISQLSASAEAYDILRQGLQMFIDEKDAKMLEQLKLVKEEAAKAIAELRSTNAELVASIEEREELVVSLRSALANEKDAVEDLESKRAAQQIIIDEQQAEIDRLNSRVTDLQTEAAIGARDAVKVITSDDLKAKADAYKQAIQDSLIPIYDLHWDEDAKPAQSVYIAKLAKNDETVRFPWTQKSKYREVTAEQANTFRAEAAQQVDTISDGVLEVEEQPVTVPAFQSEDSTTGGLDQSDAGSEVAGKTVEERLQALELAVFGKVEVEAA
;
A
#
# COMPACT_ATOMS: atom_id res chain seq x y z
N MET A 1 61.10 -22.66 24.60
CA MET A 1 59.73 -23.23 24.78
C MET A 1 58.75 -22.78 23.68
N SER A 2 59.12 -21.86 22.78
CA SER A 2 58.20 -21.16 21.89
C SER A 2 57.71 -21.95 20.66
N VAL A 3 58.58 -22.75 20.01
CA VAL A 3 58.23 -23.34 18.69
C VAL A 3 57.10 -24.36 18.77
N ALA A 4 57.12 -25.27 19.75
CA ALA A 4 56.07 -26.28 19.92
C ALA A 4 54.72 -25.67 20.33
N GLU A 5 54.72 -24.57 21.11
CA GLU A 5 53.49 -23.85 21.46
C GLU A 5 52.92 -23.09 20.26
N ILE A 6 53.77 -22.47 19.43
CA ILE A 6 53.36 -21.82 18.18
C ILE A 6 52.73 -22.85 17.21
N GLU A 7 53.34 -24.03 17.05
CA GLU A 7 52.81 -25.09 16.19
C GLU A 7 51.44 -25.59 16.68
N LEU A 8 51.27 -25.77 18.00
CA LEU A 8 49.98 -26.14 18.59
C LEU A 8 48.91 -25.07 18.34
N LEU A 9 49.25 -23.79 18.54
CA LEU A 9 48.33 -22.67 18.29
C LEU A 9 47.97 -22.55 16.81
N LYS A 10 48.91 -22.79 15.88
CA LYS A 10 48.62 -22.83 14.43
C LYS A 10 47.66 -23.95 14.08
N GLN A 11 47.79 -25.10 14.73
CA GLN A 11 46.85 -26.20 14.56
C GLN A 11 45.47 -25.82 15.09
N GLN A 12 45.38 -25.22 16.30
CA GLN A 12 44.12 -24.72 16.86
C GLN A 12 43.47 -23.65 15.96
N LYS A 13 44.25 -22.72 15.42
CA LYS A 13 43.79 -21.71 14.46
C LYS A 13 43.10 -22.36 13.27
N LYS A 14 43.74 -23.37 12.67
CA LYS A 14 43.20 -24.10 11.53
C LYS A 14 41.89 -24.83 11.89
N GLU A 15 41.82 -25.45 13.06
CA GLU A 15 40.60 -26.11 13.53
C GLU A 15 39.44 -25.11 13.71
N ILE A 16 39.71 -23.89 14.19
CA ILE A 16 38.71 -22.82 14.32
C ILE A 16 38.27 -22.34 12.93
N GLU A 17 39.18 -22.13 11.99
CA GLU A 17 38.86 -21.77 10.59
C GLU A 17 37.95 -22.81 9.93
N ASP A 18 38.29 -24.10 10.07
CA ASP A 18 37.48 -25.21 9.56
C ASP A 18 36.08 -25.23 10.21
N ASN A 19 36.00 -24.93 11.51
CA ASN A 19 34.73 -24.85 12.23
C ASN A 19 33.87 -23.67 11.76
N ILE A 20 34.46 -22.49 11.49
CA ILE A 20 33.73 -21.34 10.95
C ILE A 20 33.11 -21.69 9.59
N VAL A 21 33.89 -22.31 8.70
CA VAL A 21 33.39 -22.76 7.39
C VAL A 21 32.26 -23.77 7.55
N ALA A 22 32.41 -24.73 8.47
CA ALA A 22 31.37 -25.72 8.74
C ALA A 22 30.07 -25.10 9.30
N VAL A 23 30.17 -24.09 10.17
CA VAL A 23 29.00 -23.38 10.71
C VAL A 23 28.32 -22.55 9.62
N ASN A 24 29.08 -21.80 8.83
CA ASN A 24 28.52 -20.99 7.73
C ASN A 24 27.83 -21.84 6.65
N ASN A 25 28.32 -23.06 6.42
CA ASN A 25 27.71 -24.00 5.49
C ASN A 25 26.55 -24.82 6.10
N GLY A 26 26.17 -24.56 7.36
CA GLY A 26 25.11 -25.28 8.06
C GLY A 26 25.44 -26.74 8.42
N VAL A 27 26.73 -27.13 8.32
CA VAL A 27 27.23 -28.48 8.64
C VAL A 27 27.40 -28.67 10.16
N LYS A 28 27.70 -27.59 10.88
CA LYS A 28 27.79 -27.55 12.35
C LYS A 28 26.91 -26.46 12.93
N VAL A 29 26.42 -26.66 14.15
CA VAL A 29 25.73 -25.64 14.94
C VAL A 29 26.76 -24.92 15.79
N GLY A 30 26.79 -23.59 15.72
CA GLY A 30 27.68 -22.75 16.51
C GLY A 30 27.39 -21.28 16.28
N ASN A 31 27.93 -20.41 17.14
CA ASN A 31 27.87 -18.97 16.95
C ASN A 31 29.09 -18.52 16.11
N PRO A 32 28.89 -18.08 14.85
CA PRO A 32 30.00 -17.66 13.99
C PRO A 32 30.82 -16.52 14.61
N MET A 33 30.18 -15.65 15.40
CA MET A 33 30.83 -14.48 16.00
C MET A 33 31.78 -14.88 17.13
N GLU A 34 31.42 -15.88 17.95
CA GLU A 34 32.30 -16.41 19.00
C GLU A 34 33.53 -17.09 18.40
N LEU A 35 33.35 -17.91 17.36
CA LEU A 35 34.47 -18.54 16.66
C LEU A 35 35.39 -17.50 16.00
N LEU A 36 34.84 -16.40 15.47
CA LEU A 36 35.63 -15.30 14.91
C LEU A 36 36.47 -14.60 16.00
N ASN A 37 35.89 -14.38 17.17
CA ASN A 37 36.60 -13.79 18.31
C ASN A 37 37.72 -14.71 18.81
N GLU A 38 37.46 -16.02 18.92
CA GLU A 38 38.48 -17.01 19.28
C GLU A 38 39.60 -17.07 18.23
N LEU A 39 39.25 -17.02 16.95
CA LEU A 39 40.24 -16.98 15.85
C LEU A 39 41.16 -15.76 15.98
N ASN A 40 40.59 -14.59 16.24
CA ASN A 40 41.36 -13.36 16.43
C ASN A 40 42.27 -13.45 17.66
N ALA A 41 41.79 -13.99 18.78
CA ALA A 41 42.58 -14.16 19.99
C ALA A 41 43.77 -15.11 19.78
N VAL A 42 43.54 -16.26 19.14
CA VAL A 42 44.61 -17.23 18.82
C VAL A 42 45.60 -16.63 17.82
N SER A 43 45.12 -15.92 16.80
CA SER A 43 46.00 -15.31 15.80
C SER A 43 46.88 -14.22 16.40
N ASN A 44 46.37 -13.42 17.34
CA ASN A 44 47.17 -12.43 18.07
C ASN A 44 48.25 -13.10 18.93
N LYS A 45 47.88 -14.17 19.66
CA LYS A 45 48.83 -14.91 20.51
C LYS A 45 49.95 -15.56 19.68
N ILE A 46 49.65 -16.07 18.48
CA ILE A 46 50.67 -16.60 17.55
C ILE A 46 51.64 -15.48 17.16
N SER A 47 51.13 -14.33 16.72
CA SER A 47 51.97 -13.20 16.31
C SER A 47 52.90 -12.73 17.44
N ASP A 48 52.39 -12.64 18.67
CA ASP A 48 53.20 -12.24 19.84
C ASP A 48 54.32 -13.25 20.14
N LEU A 49 54.01 -14.55 20.11
CA LEU A 49 54.99 -15.61 20.36
C LEU A 49 56.03 -15.73 19.25
N GLU A 50 55.63 -15.57 17.99
CA GLU A 50 56.56 -15.56 16.85
C GLU A 50 57.54 -14.38 16.94
N TYR A 51 57.03 -13.20 17.30
CA TYR A 51 57.86 -12.02 17.52
C TYR A 51 58.87 -12.24 18.67
N GLN A 52 58.42 -12.78 19.80
CA GLN A 52 59.31 -13.11 20.93
C GLN A 52 60.37 -14.15 20.54
N ALA A 53 59.98 -15.22 19.83
CA ALA A 53 60.90 -16.25 19.39
C ALA A 53 61.97 -15.69 18.43
N GLN A 54 61.59 -14.75 17.57
CA GLN A 54 62.52 -14.07 16.67
C GLN A 54 63.56 -13.23 17.44
N ILE A 55 63.12 -12.48 18.45
CA ILE A 55 64.02 -11.71 19.34
C ILE A 55 64.99 -12.64 20.07
N GLU A 56 64.49 -13.73 20.64
CA GLU A 56 65.31 -14.69 21.38
C GLU A 56 66.35 -15.34 20.46
N ALA A 57 65.96 -15.73 19.24
CA ALA A 57 66.88 -16.28 18.25
C ALA A 57 67.98 -15.28 17.84
N GLN A 58 67.62 -14.01 17.63
CA GLN A 58 68.59 -12.94 17.34
C GLN A 58 69.55 -12.72 18.51
N HIS A 59 69.04 -12.71 19.75
CA HIS A 59 69.86 -12.54 20.94
C HIS A 59 70.85 -13.70 21.11
N VAL A 60 70.42 -14.94 20.92
CA VAL A 60 71.31 -16.11 21.00
C VAL A 60 72.40 -16.03 19.93
N ALA A 61 72.05 -15.69 18.69
CA ALA A 61 73.03 -15.53 17.62
C ALA A 61 74.07 -14.44 17.94
N LEU A 62 73.62 -13.28 18.44
CA LEU A 62 74.50 -12.19 18.83
C LEU A 62 75.42 -12.58 19.99
N VAL A 63 74.93 -13.34 20.98
CA VAL A 63 75.75 -13.85 22.08
C VAL A 63 76.83 -14.80 21.58
N GLU A 64 76.52 -15.68 20.63
CA GLU A 64 77.52 -16.59 20.05
C GLU A 64 78.54 -15.85 19.18
N GLU A 65 78.11 -14.86 18.40
CA GLU A 65 79.00 -13.99 17.63
C GLU A 65 79.96 -13.22 18.55
N THR A 66 79.43 -12.55 19.58
CA THR A 66 80.24 -11.79 20.54
C THR A 66 81.20 -12.68 21.33
N LYS A 67 80.82 -13.93 21.64
CA LYS A 67 81.75 -14.92 22.23
C LYS A 67 82.90 -15.25 21.27
N ALA A 68 82.60 -15.51 19.99
CA ALA A 68 83.61 -15.83 18.99
C ALA A 68 84.56 -14.64 18.74
N GLU A 69 84.02 -13.43 18.65
CA GLU A 69 84.82 -12.20 18.54
C GLU A 69 85.73 -12.00 19.75
N THR A 70 85.21 -12.22 20.97
CA THR A 70 85.99 -12.08 22.20
C THR A 70 87.13 -13.11 22.25
N ALA A 71 86.87 -14.36 21.86
CA ALA A 71 87.90 -15.39 21.79
C ALA A 71 88.99 -15.06 20.76
N TYR A 72 88.60 -14.66 19.55
CA TYR A 72 89.54 -14.24 18.50
C TYR A 72 90.40 -13.05 18.94
N LEU A 73 89.79 -12.09 19.64
CA LEU A 73 90.52 -10.93 20.17
C LEU A 73 91.54 -11.33 21.23
N LEU A 74 91.17 -12.23 22.16
CA LEU A 74 92.11 -12.76 23.15
C LEU A 74 93.24 -13.57 22.51
N ASP A 75 93.02 -14.20 21.37
CA ASP A 75 94.09 -14.91 20.65
C ASP A 75 95.01 -13.97 19.85
N THR A 76 94.53 -12.77 19.49
CA THR A 76 95.25 -11.80 18.64
C THR A 76 95.76 -10.57 19.39
N LEU A 77 95.48 -10.46 20.69
CA LEU A 77 95.91 -9.32 21.50
C LEU A 77 97.43 -9.32 21.68
N GLU A 78 98.09 -8.36 21.05
CA GLU A 78 99.51 -8.08 21.23
C GLU A 78 99.70 -6.66 21.77
N ILE A 79 100.43 -6.54 22.89
CA ILE A 79 100.78 -5.24 23.48
C ILE A 79 102.29 -5.08 23.36
N GLY A 80 102.73 -4.13 22.52
CA GLY A 80 104.16 -3.87 22.32
C GLY A 80 104.93 -5.05 21.71
N SER A 81 104.30 -5.81 20.80
CA SER A 81 104.86 -7.02 20.14
C SER A 81 104.99 -8.25 21.07
N LEU A 82 104.37 -8.22 22.24
CA LEU A 82 104.30 -9.35 23.17
C LEU A 82 102.89 -9.94 23.15
N SER A 83 102.83 -11.27 22.99
CA SER A 83 101.57 -12.03 23.09
C SER A 83 101.10 -12.14 24.54
N ILE A 84 99.81 -12.43 24.75
CA ILE A 84 99.25 -12.72 26.09
C ILE A 84 100.05 -13.77 26.85
N SER A 85 100.54 -14.82 26.17
CA SER A 85 101.36 -15.86 26.79
C SER A 85 102.66 -15.31 27.38
N GLN A 86 103.33 -14.38 26.67
CA GLN A 86 104.56 -13.72 27.10
C GLN A 86 104.29 -12.66 28.16
N LEU A 87 103.16 -11.97 28.06
CA LEU A 87 102.74 -10.97 29.03
C LEU A 87 102.28 -11.58 30.37
N SER A 88 101.92 -12.87 30.38
CA SER A 88 101.59 -13.60 31.61
C SER A 88 102.80 -14.17 32.38
N ALA A 89 104.01 -14.03 31.85
CA ALA A 89 105.20 -14.71 32.35
C ALA A 89 105.93 -13.98 33.51
N SER A 90 105.67 -12.69 33.72
CA SER A 90 106.25 -11.91 34.83
C SER A 90 105.22 -10.97 35.45
N ALA A 91 105.44 -10.57 36.71
CA ALA A 91 104.54 -9.66 37.42
C ALA A 91 104.42 -8.29 36.73
N GLU A 92 105.53 -7.74 36.22
CA GLU A 92 105.54 -6.46 35.51
C GLU A 92 104.84 -6.55 34.15
N ALA A 93 105.02 -7.67 33.43
CA ALA A 93 104.36 -7.89 32.14
C ALA A 93 102.84 -8.12 32.31
N TYR A 94 102.44 -8.74 33.42
CA TYR A 94 101.04 -8.92 33.78
C TYR A 94 100.34 -7.58 34.11
N ASP A 95 101.03 -6.66 34.79
CA ASP A 95 100.48 -5.32 35.04
C ASP A 95 100.29 -4.52 33.74
N ILE A 96 101.19 -4.68 32.75
CA ILE A 96 101.04 -4.09 31.41
C ILE A 96 99.84 -4.71 30.68
N LEU A 97 99.68 -6.04 30.72
CA LEU A 97 98.53 -6.74 30.15
C LEU A 97 97.22 -6.27 30.78
N ARG A 98 97.18 -6.17 32.11
CA ARG A 98 96.02 -5.69 32.85
C ARG A 98 95.63 -4.27 32.46
N GLN A 99 96.60 -3.36 32.35
CA GLN A 99 96.35 -1.98 31.95
C GLN A 99 95.86 -1.88 30.50
N GLY A 100 96.46 -2.63 29.57
CA GLY A 100 96.01 -2.67 28.18
C GLY A 100 94.61 -3.27 28.03
N LEU A 101 94.31 -4.35 28.76
CA LEU A 101 92.97 -4.95 28.79
C LEU A 101 91.94 -3.99 29.39
N GLN A 102 92.29 -3.27 30.47
CA GLN A 102 91.42 -2.25 31.06
C GLN A 102 91.11 -1.13 30.06
N MET A 103 92.13 -0.57 29.40
CA MET A 103 91.93 0.47 28.39
C MET A 103 91.04 0.00 27.23
N PHE A 104 91.23 -1.25 26.78
CA PHE A 104 90.42 -1.83 25.73
C PHE A 104 88.95 -2.00 26.16
N ILE A 105 88.72 -2.51 27.37
CA ILE A 105 87.37 -2.64 27.94
C ILE A 105 86.72 -1.25 28.04
N ASP A 106 87.45 -0.25 28.55
CA ASP A 106 86.94 1.12 28.67
C ASP A 106 86.58 1.72 27.30
N GLU A 107 87.39 1.49 26.25
CA GLU A 107 87.11 1.95 24.89
C GLU A 107 85.89 1.22 24.28
N LYS A 108 85.81 -0.09 24.46
CA LYS A 108 84.67 -0.90 24.01
C LYS A 108 83.39 -0.44 24.72
N ASP A 109 83.43 -0.21 26.02
CA ASP A 109 82.30 0.25 26.81
C ASP A 109 81.86 1.65 26.38
N ALA A 110 82.79 2.56 26.10
CA ALA A 110 82.48 3.88 25.57
C ALA A 110 81.75 3.80 24.22
N LYS A 111 82.25 2.98 23.27
CA LYS A 111 81.60 2.77 21.96
C LYS A 111 80.22 2.13 22.10
N MET A 112 80.10 1.11 22.95
CA MET A 112 78.83 0.44 23.21
C MET A 112 77.80 1.39 23.84
N LEU A 113 78.24 2.27 24.75
CA LEU A 113 77.37 3.27 25.38
C LEU A 113 76.88 4.32 24.37
N GLU A 114 77.74 4.74 23.43
CA GLU A 114 77.35 5.64 22.35
C GLU A 114 76.32 4.99 21.40
N GLN A 115 76.55 3.73 21.00
CA GLN A 115 75.59 2.96 20.21
C GLN A 115 74.25 2.79 20.96
N LEU A 116 74.29 2.47 22.26
CA LEU A 116 73.10 2.32 23.09
C LEU A 116 72.32 3.64 23.18
N LYS A 117 73.03 4.77 23.27
CA LYS A 117 72.40 6.09 23.26
C LYS A 117 71.71 6.38 21.93
N LEU A 118 72.35 6.11 20.79
CA LEU A 118 71.76 6.28 19.46
C LEU A 118 70.51 5.42 19.29
N VAL A 119 70.60 4.12 19.60
CA VAL A 119 69.46 3.19 19.54
C VAL A 119 68.31 3.66 20.44
N LYS A 120 68.62 4.18 21.64
CA LYS A 120 67.60 4.71 22.56
C LYS A 120 66.92 5.96 21.99
N GLU A 121 67.66 6.86 21.35
CA GLU A 121 67.10 8.06 20.71
C GLU A 121 66.24 7.70 19.50
N GLU A 122 66.68 6.75 18.66
CA GLU A 122 65.90 6.23 17.53
C GLU A 122 64.62 5.53 18.00
N ALA A 123 64.71 4.68 19.03
CA ALA A 123 63.55 4.03 19.63
C ALA A 123 62.56 5.05 20.21
N ALA A 124 63.05 6.11 20.87
CA ALA A 124 62.19 7.17 21.40
C ALA A 124 61.45 7.92 20.27
N LYS A 125 62.12 8.19 19.15
CA LYS A 125 61.48 8.80 17.95
C LYS A 125 60.42 7.88 17.36
N ALA A 126 60.75 6.60 17.14
CA ALA A 126 59.81 5.63 16.60
C ALA A 126 58.58 5.46 17.50
N ILE A 127 58.76 5.43 18.83
CA ILE A 127 57.65 5.39 19.79
C ILE A 127 56.79 6.66 19.70
N ALA A 128 57.39 7.84 19.54
CA ALA A 128 56.64 9.09 19.40
C ALA A 128 55.80 9.12 18.11
N GLU A 129 56.37 8.68 16.98
CA GLU A 129 55.67 8.56 15.70
C GLU A 129 54.53 7.54 15.77
N LEU A 130 54.77 6.37 16.38
CA LEU A 130 53.73 5.36 16.59
C LEU A 130 52.61 5.87 17.50
N ARG A 131 52.92 6.66 18.53
CA ARG A 131 51.89 7.28 19.38
C ARG A 131 51.08 8.33 18.62
N SER A 132 51.73 9.14 17.79
CA SER A 132 51.04 10.14 16.96
C SER A 132 50.08 9.48 15.97
N THR A 133 50.57 8.50 15.22
CA THR A 133 49.75 7.75 14.25
C THR A 133 48.62 6.98 14.92
N ASN A 134 48.84 6.40 16.10
CA ASN A 134 47.77 5.74 16.85
C ASN A 134 46.71 6.74 17.33
N ALA A 135 47.11 7.93 17.79
CA ALA A 135 46.16 8.98 18.16
C ALA A 135 45.32 9.46 16.96
N GLU A 136 45.92 9.61 15.78
CA GLU A 136 45.20 9.93 14.54
C GLU A 136 44.21 8.84 14.13
N LEU A 137 44.62 7.57 14.26
CA LEU A 137 43.74 6.43 13.96
C LEU A 137 42.56 6.34 14.95
N VAL A 138 42.80 6.56 16.25
CA VAL A 138 41.75 6.60 17.27
C VAL A 138 40.75 7.72 16.96
N ALA A 139 41.22 8.93 16.67
CA ALA A 139 40.34 10.04 16.30
C ALA A 139 39.51 9.73 15.04
N SER A 140 40.10 9.08 14.04
CA SER A 140 39.37 8.66 12.83
C SER A 140 38.32 7.57 13.11
N ILE A 141 38.59 6.67 14.06
CA ILE A 141 37.61 5.67 14.50
C ILE A 141 36.44 6.36 15.21
N GLU A 142 36.70 7.28 16.13
CA GLU A 142 35.67 8.03 16.85
C GLU A 142 34.76 8.81 15.87
N GLU A 143 35.33 9.53 14.89
CA GLU A 143 34.56 10.23 13.86
C GLU A 143 33.66 9.29 13.05
N ARG A 144 34.18 8.10 12.69
CA ARG A 144 33.39 7.08 11.97
C ARG A 144 32.29 6.48 12.83
N GLU A 145 32.54 6.28 14.13
CA GLU A 145 31.52 5.79 15.05
C GLU A 145 30.38 6.79 15.22
N GLU A 146 30.69 8.09 15.34
CA GLU A 146 29.68 9.15 15.34
C GLU A 146 28.85 9.16 14.05
N LEU A 147 29.51 9.03 12.88
CA LEU A 147 28.82 8.93 11.60
C LEU A 147 27.89 7.71 11.54
N VAL A 148 28.33 6.55 12.04
CA VAL A 148 27.51 5.34 12.09
C VAL A 148 26.27 5.53 12.98
N VAL A 149 26.42 6.19 14.13
CA VAL A 149 25.28 6.51 15.00
C VAL A 149 24.29 7.43 14.29
N SER A 150 24.79 8.48 13.63
CA SER A 150 23.98 9.42 12.85
C SER A 150 23.22 8.72 11.72
N LEU A 151 23.90 7.88 10.93
CA LEU A 151 23.28 7.11 9.86
C LEU A 151 22.23 6.12 10.36
N ARG A 152 22.44 5.49 11.51
CA ARG A 152 21.44 4.61 12.13
C ARG A 152 20.19 5.37 12.54
N SER A 153 20.35 6.58 13.09
CA SER A 153 19.23 7.45 13.44
C SER A 153 18.45 7.90 12.20
N ALA A 154 19.16 8.35 11.16
CA ALA A 154 18.54 8.72 9.88
C ALA A 154 17.77 7.55 9.25
N LEU A 155 18.35 6.34 9.28
CA LEU A 155 17.70 5.13 8.79
C LEU A 155 16.42 4.79 9.58
N ALA A 156 16.43 4.98 10.90
CA ALA A 156 15.24 4.76 11.72
C ALA A 156 14.12 5.75 11.36
N ASN A 157 14.46 7.05 11.26
CA ASN A 157 13.50 8.08 10.88
C ASN A 157 12.90 7.82 9.48
N GLU A 158 13.72 7.38 8.53
CA GLU A 158 13.25 7.08 7.17
C GLU A 158 12.33 5.85 7.16
N LYS A 159 12.60 4.83 7.99
CA LYS A 159 11.70 3.68 8.13
C LYS A 159 10.34 4.09 8.69
N ASP A 160 10.32 4.94 9.71
CA ASP A 160 9.07 5.44 10.29
C ASP A 160 8.28 6.27 9.27
N ALA A 161 8.97 7.08 8.45
CA ALA A 161 8.35 7.83 7.36
C ALA A 161 7.76 6.91 6.27
N VAL A 162 8.44 5.82 5.93
CA VAL A 162 7.92 4.82 4.98
C VAL A 162 6.69 4.14 5.56
N GLU A 163 6.69 3.76 6.84
CA GLU A 163 5.53 3.12 7.48
C GLU A 163 4.30 4.04 7.52
N ASP A 164 4.47 5.33 7.79
CA ASP A 164 3.41 6.33 7.72
C ASP A 164 2.87 6.49 6.29
N LEU A 165 3.75 6.53 5.27
CA LEU A 165 3.34 6.59 3.87
C LEU A 165 2.58 5.33 3.42
N GLU A 166 3.01 4.15 3.84
CA GLU A 166 2.32 2.89 3.57
C GLU A 166 0.93 2.88 4.20
N SER A 167 0.82 3.37 5.44
CA SER A 167 -0.46 3.50 6.14
C SER A 167 -1.41 4.47 5.43
N LYS A 168 -0.90 5.64 5.00
CA LYS A 168 -1.68 6.61 4.20
C LYS A 168 -2.12 6.03 2.86
N ARG A 169 -1.24 5.29 2.18
CA ARG A 169 -1.56 4.61 0.92
C ARG A 169 -2.66 3.57 1.13
N ALA A 170 -2.59 2.77 2.20
CA ALA A 170 -3.63 1.79 2.52
C ALA A 170 -4.98 2.46 2.79
N ALA A 171 -4.99 3.57 3.55
CA ALA A 171 -6.20 4.35 3.80
C ALA A 171 -6.80 4.94 2.51
N GLN A 172 -5.96 5.47 1.61
CA GLN A 172 -6.41 5.96 0.30
C GLN A 172 -6.98 4.83 -0.57
N GLN A 173 -6.40 3.63 -0.53
CA GLN A 173 -6.93 2.48 -1.27
C GLN A 173 -8.33 2.10 -0.78
N ILE A 174 -8.58 2.12 0.53
CA ILE A 174 -9.92 1.86 1.09
C ILE A 174 -10.93 2.87 0.55
N ILE A 175 -10.58 4.17 0.53
CA ILE A 175 -11.47 5.22 0.01
C ILE A 175 -11.77 4.99 -1.48
N ILE A 176 -10.77 4.60 -2.28
CA ILE A 176 -10.96 4.29 -3.70
C ILE A 176 -11.91 3.11 -3.87
N ASP A 177 -11.75 2.05 -3.07
CA ASP A 177 -12.61 0.86 -3.13
C ASP A 177 -14.06 1.20 -2.75
N GLU A 178 -14.27 2.04 -1.74
CA GLU A 178 -15.60 2.56 -1.34
C GLU A 178 -16.24 3.41 -2.45
N GLN A 179 -15.47 4.31 -3.06
CA GLN A 179 -15.94 5.13 -4.18
C GLN A 179 -16.32 4.26 -5.39
N GLN A 180 -15.52 3.25 -5.71
CA GLN A 180 -15.81 2.33 -6.80
C GLN A 180 -17.09 1.54 -6.53
N ALA A 181 -17.30 1.06 -5.30
CA ALA A 181 -18.53 0.37 -4.91
C ALA A 181 -19.78 1.27 -5.06
N GLU A 182 -19.68 2.56 -4.70
CA GLU A 182 -20.80 3.50 -4.88
C GLU A 182 -21.03 3.82 -6.36
N ILE A 183 -19.98 3.94 -7.19
CA ILE A 183 -20.13 4.07 -8.65
C ILE A 183 -20.88 2.87 -9.22
N ASP A 184 -20.51 1.65 -8.84
CA ASP A 184 -21.16 0.43 -9.31
C ASP A 184 -22.64 0.39 -8.91
N ARG A 185 -22.94 0.77 -7.67
CA ARG A 185 -24.31 0.91 -7.16
C ARG A 185 -25.12 1.93 -7.96
N LEU A 186 -24.56 3.11 -8.22
CA LEU A 186 -25.21 4.17 -9.00
C LEU A 186 -25.46 3.71 -10.43
N ASN A 187 -24.50 3.03 -11.06
CA ASN A 187 -24.64 2.46 -12.40
C ASN A 187 -25.76 1.40 -12.46
N SER A 188 -25.87 0.54 -11.44
CA SER A 188 -26.98 -0.40 -11.32
C SER A 188 -28.31 0.34 -11.27
N ARG A 189 -28.43 1.36 -10.41
CA ARG A 189 -29.66 2.15 -10.27
C ARG A 189 -30.03 2.89 -11.55
N VAL A 190 -29.04 3.44 -12.26
CA VAL A 190 -29.26 4.06 -13.58
C VAL A 190 -29.81 3.03 -14.57
N THR A 191 -29.25 1.82 -14.58
CA THR A 191 -29.71 0.72 -15.45
C THR A 191 -31.14 0.30 -15.11
N ASP A 192 -31.47 0.19 -13.82
CA ASP A 192 -32.82 -0.13 -13.35
C ASP A 192 -33.83 0.95 -13.77
N LEU A 193 -33.50 2.23 -13.57
CA LEU A 193 -34.34 3.35 -13.98
C LEU A 193 -34.52 3.41 -15.50
N GLN A 194 -33.48 3.14 -16.29
CA GLN A 194 -33.59 3.04 -17.74
C GLN A 194 -34.50 1.89 -18.17
N THR A 195 -34.44 0.77 -17.46
CA THR A 195 -35.29 -0.40 -17.71
C THR A 195 -36.75 -0.09 -17.36
N GLU A 196 -37.01 0.52 -16.20
CA GLU A 196 -38.34 0.96 -15.78
C GLU A 196 -38.92 1.99 -16.76
N ALA A 197 -38.13 2.98 -17.18
CA ALA A 197 -38.54 3.95 -18.19
C ALA A 197 -38.87 3.28 -19.53
N ALA A 198 -38.10 2.28 -19.95
CA ALA A 198 -38.37 1.52 -21.17
C ALA A 198 -39.65 0.66 -21.06
N ILE A 199 -39.92 0.06 -19.90
CA ILE A 199 -41.16 -0.67 -19.63
C ILE A 199 -42.36 0.29 -19.63
N GLY A 200 -42.28 1.39 -18.88
CA GLY A 200 -43.33 2.41 -18.84
C GLY A 200 -43.63 3.01 -20.22
N ALA A 201 -42.59 3.25 -21.04
CA ALA A 201 -42.77 3.68 -22.42
C ALA A 201 -43.48 2.62 -23.29
N ARG A 202 -43.17 1.33 -23.10
CA ARG A 202 -43.85 0.23 -23.80
C ARG A 202 -45.30 0.07 -23.38
N ASP A 203 -45.60 0.23 -22.09
CA ASP A 203 -46.96 0.13 -21.57
C ASP A 203 -47.81 1.31 -22.02
N ALA A 204 -47.24 2.53 -22.08
CA ALA A 204 -47.92 3.69 -22.67
C ALA A 204 -48.31 3.48 -24.15
N VAL A 205 -47.52 2.72 -24.92
CA VAL A 205 -47.85 2.35 -26.31
C VAL A 205 -48.95 1.30 -26.39
N LYS A 206 -49.12 0.43 -25.39
CA LYS A 206 -50.17 -0.60 -25.37
C LYS A 206 -51.56 -0.11 -24.99
N VAL A 207 -51.69 1.04 -24.32
CA VAL A 207 -52.97 1.52 -23.76
C VAL A 207 -54.01 1.94 -24.82
N ILE A 208 -53.67 1.96 -26.11
CA ILE A 208 -54.65 2.00 -27.20
C ILE A 208 -54.31 0.88 -28.19
N THR A 209 -54.75 -0.35 -27.90
CA THR A 209 -54.62 -1.42 -28.88
C THR A 209 -55.62 -1.19 -30.02
N SER A 210 -55.20 -1.48 -31.26
CA SER A 210 -56.09 -1.44 -32.43
C SER A 210 -57.31 -2.34 -32.27
N ASP A 211 -57.23 -3.35 -31.40
CA ASP A 211 -58.29 -4.31 -31.14
C ASP A 211 -59.36 -3.71 -30.22
N ASP A 212 -58.98 -2.91 -29.20
CA ASP A 212 -59.94 -2.15 -28.38
C ASP A 212 -60.70 -1.10 -29.22
N LEU A 213 -60.02 -0.48 -30.18
CA LEU A 213 -60.64 0.45 -31.12
C LEU A 213 -61.61 -0.24 -32.08
N LYS A 214 -61.26 -1.43 -32.60
CA LYS A 214 -62.16 -2.23 -33.45
C LYS A 214 -63.37 -2.73 -32.66
N ALA A 215 -63.16 -3.24 -31.45
CA ALA A 215 -64.25 -3.72 -30.60
C ALA A 215 -65.24 -2.59 -30.26
N LYS A 216 -64.74 -1.39 -29.93
CA LYS A 216 -65.60 -0.21 -29.72
C LYS A 216 -66.31 0.24 -30.99
N ALA A 217 -65.65 0.17 -32.15
CA ALA A 217 -66.26 0.53 -33.43
C ALA A 217 -67.37 -0.45 -33.86
N ASP A 218 -67.17 -1.75 -33.64
CA ASP A 218 -68.17 -2.77 -34.00
C ASP A 218 -69.34 -2.80 -33.01
N ALA A 219 -69.10 -2.58 -31.72
CA ALA A 219 -70.16 -2.36 -30.72
C ALA A 219 -71.01 -1.12 -31.06
N TYR A 220 -70.39 -0.03 -31.53
CA TYR A 220 -71.11 1.16 -31.96
C TYR A 220 -71.94 0.94 -33.24
N LYS A 221 -71.43 0.17 -34.21
CA LYS A 221 -72.20 -0.23 -35.40
C LYS A 221 -73.41 -1.09 -35.04
N GLN A 222 -73.26 -2.04 -34.11
CA GLN A 222 -74.37 -2.88 -33.64
C GLN A 222 -75.43 -2.06 -32.91
N ALA A 223 -75.03 -1.17 -31.99
CA ALA A 223 -75.96 -0.28 -31.30
C ALA A 223 -76.77 0.61 -32.27
N ILE A 224 -76.13 1.10 -33.35
CA ILE A 224 -76.85 1.82 -34.40
C ILE A 224 -77.83 0.88 -35.12
N GLN A 225 -77.42 -0.34 -35.50
CA GLN A 225 -78.31 -1.29 -36.19
C GLN A 225 -79.49 -1.77 -35.33
N ASP A 226 -79.31 -1.88 -34.02
CA ASP A 226 -80.36 -2.30 -33.08
C ASP A 226 -81.33 -1.16 -32.75
N SER A 227 -80.89 0.10 -32.92
CA SER A 227 -81.78 1.27 -32.81
C SER A 227 -82.70 1.48 -34.02
N LEU A 228 -82.45 0.78 -35.14
CA LEU A 228 -83.24 0.89 -36.36
C LEU A 228 -84.52 0.05 -36.28
N ILE A 229 -85.62 0.59 -36.80
CA ILE A 229 -86.93 -0.07 -36.76
C ILE A 229 -86.92 -1.26 -37.74
N PRO A 230 -87.16 -2.51 -37.29
CA PRO A 230 -87.14 -3.68 -38.15
C PRO A 230 -88.38 -3.73 -39.05
N ILE A 231 -88.17 -3.84 -40.36
CA ILE A 231 -89.20 -3.93 -41.39
C ILE A 231 -88.92 -5.10 -42.34
N TYR A 232 -89.96 -5.68 -42.92
CA TYR A 232 -89.86 -6.71 -43.96
C TYR A 232 -90.83 -6.42 -45.10
N ASP A 233 -90.69 -7.11 -46.25
CA ASP A 233 -91.57 -6.96 -47.41
C ASP A 233 -91.55 -5.53 -48.02
N LEU A 234 -90.34 -4.93 -48.09
CA LEU A 234 -90.11 -3.59 -48.61
C LEU A 234 -90.26 -3.53 -50.13
N HIS A 235 -91.18 -2.69 -50.61
CA HIS A 235 -91.35 -2.41 -52.02
C HIS A 235 -91.70 -0.94 -52.25
N TRP A 236 -91.54 -0.48 -53.49
CA TRP A 236 -91.92 0.87 -53.87
C TRP A 236 -93.43 1.00 -53.94
N ASP A 237 -93.94 2.14 -53.49
CA ASP A 237 -95.32 2.50 -53.72
C ASP A 237 -95.51 2.91 -55.20
N GLU A 238 -96.19 2.05 -55.96
CA GLU A 238 -96.45 2.27 -57.38
C GLU A 238 -97.43 3.43 -57.64
N ASP A 239 -98.20 3.85 -56.64
CA ASP A 239 -99.21 4.90 -56.73
C ASP A 239 -98.69 6.29 -56.28
N ALA A 240 -97.47 6.37 -55.73
CA ALA A 240 -96.89 7.63 -55.27
C ALA A 240 -96.36 8.49 -56.45
N LYS A 241 -96.68 9.80 -56.46
CA LYS A 241 -96.08 10.80 -57.36
C LYS A 241 -95.26 11.83 -56.58
N PRO A 242 -93.98 12.06 -56.91
CA PRO A 242 -93.22 11.45 -58.01
C PRO A 242 -92.95 9.95 -57.77
N ALA A 243 -92.91 9.19 -58.85
CA ALA A 243 -92.67 7.74 -58.80
C ALA A 243 -91.37 7.46 -58.01
N GLN A 244 -91.38 6.41 -57.19
CA GLN A 244 -90.25 6.01 -56.34
C GLN A 244 -89.85 7.05 -55.28
N SER A 245 -90.81 7.78 -54.72
CA SER A 245 -90.56 8.68 -53.58
C SER A 245 -90.88 8.06 -52.22
N VAL A 246 -91.68 6.99 -52.20
CA VAL A 246 -92.24 6.40 -50.98
C VAL A 246 -92.12 4.88 -51.03
N TYR A 247 -91.68 4.29 -49.92
CA TYR A 247 -91.66 2.86 -49.69
C TYR A 247 -92.85 2.41 -48.87
N ILE A 248 -93.32 1.19 -49.14
CA ILE A 248 -94.26 0.46 -48.30
C ILE A 248 -93.51 -0.75 -47.74
N ALA A 249 -93.59 -0.93 -46.43
CA ALA A 249 -93.05 -2.11 -45.76
C ALA A 249 -93.95 -2.52 -44.60
N LYS A 250 -93.79 -3.73 -44.10
CA LYS A 250 -94.46 -4.21 -42.88
C LYS A 250 -93.51 -4.12 -41.71
N LEU A 251 -93.98 -3.54 -40.61
CA LEU A 251 -93.24 -3.54 -39.35
C LEU A 251 -93.12 -4.98 -38.83
N ALA A 252 -91.90 -5.40 -38.51
CA ALA A 252 -91.66 -6.75 -38.00
C ALA A 252 -92.31 -7.00 -36.62
N LYS A 253 -92.70 -5.94 -35.89
CA LYS A 253 -93.29 -6.03 -34.54
C LYS A 253 -94.79 -6.40 -34.55
N ASN A 254 -95.56 -5.90 -35.49
CA ASN A 254 -97.03 -5.93 -35.44
C ASN A 254 -97.71 -6.13 -36.80
N ASP A 255 -96.95 -6.42 -37.87
CA ASP A 255 -97.46 -6.59 -39.25
C ASP A 255 -98.24 -5.37 -39.80
N GLU A 256 -98.08 -4.20 -39.18
CA GLU A 256 -98.67 -2.97 -39.69
C GLU A 256 -97.94 -2.52 -40.96
N THR A 257 -98.72 -2.19 -41.97
CA THR A 257 -98.19 -1.66 -43.23
C THR A 257 -97.86 -0.19 -43.04
N VAL A 258 -96.57 0.15 -43.09
CA VAL A 258 -96.07 1.50 -42.94
C VAL A 258 -95.61 2.03 -44.29
N ARG A 259 -96.06 3.25 -44.58
CA ARG A 259 -95.71 4.01 -45.78
C ARG A 259 -94.75 5.14 -45.37
N PHE A 260 -93.52 5.15 -45.89
CA PHE A 260 -92.52 6.15 -45.50
C PHE A 260 -91.66 6.64 -46.68
N PRO A 261 -91.16 7.90 -46.67
CA PRO A 261 -90.36 8.45 -47.76
C PRO A 261 -88.98 7.77 -47.90
N TRP A 262 -88.43 7.72 -49.12
CA TRP A 262 -87.12 7.11 -49.38
C TRP A 262 -85.96 7.71 -48.55
N THR A 263 -86.04 8.99 -48.22
CA THR A 263 -85.06 9.69 -47.38
C THR A 263 -85.02 9.19 -45.94
N GLN A 264 -86.07 8.50 -45.50
CA GLN A 264 -86.17 7.92 -44.16
C GLN A 264 -85.77 6.44 -44.12
N LYS A 265 -85.34 5.84 -45.25
CA LYS A 265 -84.88 4.44 -45.31
C LYS A 265 -83.79 4.14 -44.28
N SER A 266 -82.93 5.12 -43.97
CA SER A 266 -81.86 4.98 -42.97
C SER A 266 -82.34 4.82 -41.52
N LYS A 267 -83.65 4.92 -41.26
CA LYS A 267 -84.27 4.68 -39.93
C LYS A 267 -84.81 3.26 -39.78
N TYR A 268 -84.74 2.46 -40.83
CA TYR A 268 -85.31 1.13 -40.88
C TYR A 268 -84.27 0.08 -41.25
N ARG A 269 -84.39 -1.11 -40.66
CA ARG A 269 -83.54 -2.27 -40.94
C ARG A 269 -84.36 -3.33 -41.64
N GLU A 270 -83.93 -3.74 -42.83
CA GLU A 270 -84.56 -4.86 -43.55
C GLU A 270 -84.23 -6.17 -42.84
N VAL A 271 -85.26 -6.85 -42.32
CA VAL A 271 -85.14 -8.16 -41.69
C VAL A 271 -85.84 -9.21 -42.54
N THR A 272 -85.34 -10.44 -42.51
CA THR A 272 -85.98 -11.55 -43.23
C THR A 272 -87.30 -11.94 -42.54
N ALA A 273 -88.24 -12.52 -43.30
CA ALA A 273 -89.56 -12.90 -42.77
C ALA A 273 -89.47 -13.88 -41.58
N GLU A 274 -88.42 -14.71 -41.53
CA GLU A 274 -88.14 -15.63 -40.43
C GLU A 274 -87.68 -14.89 -39.16
N GLN A 275 -86.85 -13.85 -39.31
CA GLN A 275 -86.41 -12.99 -38.20
C GLN A 275 -87.53 -12.09 -37.70
N ALA A 276 -88.49 -11.72 -38.55
CA ALA A 276 -89.70 -11.00 -38.12
C ALA A 276 -90.60 -11.84 -37.18
N ASN A 277 -90.57 -13.18 -37.26
CA ASN A 277 -91.29 -14.03 -36.30
C ASN A 277 -90.68 -13.98 -34.89
N THR A 278 -89.35 -13.85 -34.78
CA THR A 278 -88.67 -13.71 -33.48
C THR A 278 -88.98 -12.37 -32.80
N PHE A 279 -89.01 -11.26 -33.55
CA PHE A 279 -89.43 -9.96 -32.99
C PHE A 279 -90.90 -9.96 -32.53
N ARG A 280 -91.78 -10.73 -33.20
CA ARG A 280 -93.17 -10.95 -32.75
C ARG A 280 -93.24 -11.74 -31.45
N ALA A 281 -92.42 -12.78 -31.29
CA ALA A 281 -92.35 -13.57 -30.06
C ALA A 281 -91.83 -12.74 -28.87
N GLU A 282 -90.83 -11.90 -29.08
CA GLU A 282 -90.28 -11.01 -28.05
C GLU A 282 -91.24 -9.86 -27.67
N ALA A 283 -91.94 -9.27 -28.66
CA ALA A 283 -92.95 -8.26 -28.40
C ALA A 283 -94.17 -8.83 -27.64
N ALA A 284 -94.51 -10.11 -27.87
CA ALA A 284 -95.55 -10.81 -27.10
C ALA A 284 -95.12 -11.11 -25.65
N GLN A 285 -93.81 -11.23 -25.38
CA GLN A 285 -93.27 -11.38 -24.02
C GLN A 285 -93.13 -10.05 -23.26
N GLN A 286 -92.88 -8.92 -23.94
CA GLN A 286 -92.73 -7.61 -23.28
C GLN A 286 -94.04 -6.97 -22.81
N VAL A 287 -95.21 -7.50 -23.17
CA VAL A 287 -96.50 -6.98 -22.68
C VAL A 287 -96.81 -7.40 -21.24
N ASP A 288 -96.02 -8.32 -20.65
CA ASP A 288 -96.31 -8.89 -19.32
C ASP A 288 -95.31 -8.54 -18.21
N THR A 289 -94.40 -7.58 -18.43
CA THR A 289 -93.44 -7.13 -17.40
C THR A 289 -93.24 -5.61 -17.41
N ILE A 290 -94.16 -4.89 -16.76
CA ILE A 290 -93.87 -3.58 -16.18
C ILE A 290 -94.05 -3.74 -14.65
N SER A 291 -92.95 -4.02 -13.96
CA SER A 291 -92.85 -3.87 -12.50
C SER A 291 -91.60 -3.05 -12.21
N ASP A 292 -91.83 -2.00 -11.43
CA ASP A 292 -90.87 -1.03 -10.89
C ASP A 292 -89.58 -1.64 -10.33
N GLY A 293 -88.49 -0.89 -10.46
CA GLY A 293 -87.20 -1.24 -9.86
C GLY A 293 -86.15 -0.13 -9.99
N VAL A 294 -86.34 0.94 -9.22
CA VAL A 294 -85.33 1.97 -8.91
C VAL A 294 -84.12 1.30 -8.23
N LEU A 295 -82.90 1.61 -8.67
CA LEU A 295 -81.67 1.30 -7.91
C LEU A 295 -80.73 2.51 -7.91
N GLU A 296 -80.49 2.98 -6.68
CA GLU A 296 -79.72 4.15 -6.28
C GLU A 296 -78.21 3.97 -6.48
N VAL A 297 -77.57 5.12 -6.68
CA VAL A 297 -76.11 5.33 -6.76
C VAL A 297 -75.60 5.67 -5.37
N GLU A 298 -74.53 5.03 -4.90
CA GLU A 298 -73.69 5.57 -3.82
C GLU A 298 -72.22 5.63 -4.26
N GLU A 299 -71.72 6.86 -4.42
CA GLU A 299 -70.29 7.19 -4.55
C GLU A 299 -69.70 7.45 -3.16
N GLN A 300 -68.62 6.77 -2.79
CA GLN A 300 -67.80 7.10 -1.61
C GLN A 300 -66.45 7.72 -2.06
N PRO A 301 -66.07 8.92 -1.58
CA PRO A 301 -64.72 9.44 -1.78
C PRO A 301 -63.77 8.96 -0.66
N VAL A 302 -62.64 8.36 -1.04
CA VAL A 302 -61.54 7.98 -0.14
C VAL A 302 -60.58 9.17 0.02
N THR A 303 -60.39 9.64 1.25
CA THR A 303 -59.44 10.68 1.63
C THR A 303 -58.05 10.11 1.97
N VAL A 304 -57.01 10.87 1.60
CA VAL A 304 -55.58 10.53 1.80
C VAL A 304 -55.08 11.10 3.15
N PRO A 305 -54.22 10.41 3.93
CA PRO A 305 -53.73 10.93 5.21
C PRO A 305 -52.64 12.01 5.05
N ALA A 306 -52.68 13.00 5.95
CA ALA A 306 -51.74 14.11 6.06
C ALA A 306 -50.39 13.69 6.66
N PHE A 307 -49.29 14.26 6.16
CA PHE A 307 -47.96 14.18 6.76
C PHE A 307 -47.91 15.02 8.05
N GLN A 308 -47.45 14.41 9.14
CA GLN A 308 -47.10 15.09 10.39
C GLN A 308 -45.67 15.60 10.35
N SER A 309 -45.51 16.83 10.83
CA SER A 309 -44.28 17.55 11.11
C SER A 309 -43.76 17.28 12.53
N GLU A 310 -42.45 17.54 12.65
CA GLU A 310 -41.68 18.02 13.81
C GLU A 310 -40.97 17.03 14.78
N ASP A 311 -39.64 17.17 14.73
CA ASP A 311 -38.66 17.34 15.81
C ASP A 311 -38.43 16.25 16.86
N SER A 312 -37.17 15.78 16.92
CA SER A 312 -36.35 15.90 18.14
C SER A 312 -34.88 15.48 17.92
N THR A 313 -33.99 16.47 18.09
CA THR A 313 -32.65 16.49 18.73
C THR A 313 -31.80 15.19 18.77
N THR A 314 -30.57 15.18 18.27
CA THR A 314 -29.29 15.52 18.94
C THR A 314 -28.20 14.86 18.05
N GLY A 315 -26.97 15.32 17.80
CA GLY A 315 -26.10 16.38 18.28
C GLY A 315 -24.72 16.13 17.63
N GLY A 316 -23.85 17.14 17.55
CA GLY A 316 -22.43 16.92 17.26
C GLY A 316 -21.77 17.90 16.29
N LEU A 317 -20.93 18.76 16.88
CA LEU A 317 -19.80 19.49 16.29
C LEU A 317 -20.09 20.83 15.61
N ASP A 318 -20.04 21.84 16.49
CA ASP A 318 -19.46 23.16 16.31
C ASP A 318 -18.57 23.31 15.07
N GLN A 319 -19.05 24.18 14.17
CA GLN A 319 -18.24 24.88 13.20
C GLN A 319 -17.38 25.91 13.95
N SER A 320 -16.07 25.64 14.06
CA SER A 320 -15.10 26.72 14.25
C SER A 320 -14.43 27.00 12.92
N ASP A 321 -14.72 28.22 12.48
CA ASP A 321 -14.20 28.95 11.35
C ASP A 321 -12.65 28.96 11.35
N ALA A 322 -12.05 28.33 10.35
CA ALA A 322 -10.62 28.45 10.03
C ALA A 322 -10.42 28.59 8.52
N GLY A 323 -11.28 29.40 7.88
CA GLY A 323 -11.04 29.92 6.54
C GLY A 323 -10.21 31.19 6.61
N SER A 324 -8.92 31.09 6.93
CA SER A 324 -7.99 32.21 6.71
C SER A 324 -6.88 31.77 5.76
N GLU A 325 -6.89 32.37 4.58
CA GLU A 325 -5.88 32.23 3.54
C GLU A 325 -4.47 32.45 4.13
N VAL A 326 -3.68 31.38 4.22
CA VAL A 326 -2.24 31.46 4.48
C VAL A 326 -1.45 31.31 3.17
N ALA A 327 -2.00 31.81 2.08
CA ALA A 327 -1.30 31.92 0.79
C ALA A 327 -0.40 33.17 0.82
N GLY A 328 0.83 33.03 1.30
CA GLY A 328 1.86 34.07 1.18
C GLY A 328 2.83 34.25 2.35
N LYS A 329 2.68 33.52 3.46
CA LYS A 329 3.56 33.65 4.63
C LYS A 329 4.75 32.68 4.59
N THR A 330 5.93 33.12 5.03
CA THR A 330 7.14 32.29 5.14
C THR A 330 6.96 31.22 6.21
N VAL A 331 7.79 30.17 6.16
CA VAL A 331 7.67 28.97 7.01
C VAL A 331 7.75 29.34 8.49
N GLU A 332 8.59 30.30 8.85
CA GLU A 332 8.75 30.80 10.22
C GLU A 332 7.46 31.41 10.80
N GLU A 333 6.70 32.17 10.00
CA GLU A 333 5.45 32.79 10.46
C GLU A 333 4.33 31.75 10.66
N ARG A 334 4.39 30.65 9.89
CA ARG A 334 3.46 29.52 10.04
C ARG A 334 3.76 28.72 11.32
N LEU A 335 5.04 28.55 11.64
CA LEU A 335 5.47 27.87 12.87
C LEU A 335 5.08 28.66 14.12
N GLN A 336 5.28 29.99 14.12
CA GLN A 336 4.83 30.83 15.23
C GLN A 336 3.31 30.86 15.41
N ALA A 337 2.54 30.85 14.33
CA ALA A 337 1.08 30.79 14.42
C ALA A 337 0.58 29.45 14.96
N LEU A 338 1.25 28.34 14.60
CA LEU A 338 0.96 27.01 15.13
C LEU A 338 1.36 26.88 16.60
N GLU A 339 2.52 27.40 17.00
CA GLU A 339 2.94 27.43 18.41
C GLU A 339 2.00 28.28 19.27
N LEU A 340 1.52 29.41 18.74
CA LEU A 340 0.52 30.26 19.42
C LEU A 340 -0.82 29.53 19.59
N ALA A 341 -1.28 28.81 18.56
CA ALA A 341 -2.56 28.09 18.58
C ALA A 341 -2.53 26.85 19.48
N VAL A 342 -1.39 26.17 19.58
CA VAL A 342 -1.26 24.91 20.33
C VAL A 342 -0.83 25.16 21.78
N PHE A 343 0.05 26.14 22.04
CA PHE A 343 0.68 26.31 23.35
C PHE A 343 0.33 27.63 24.07
N GLY A 344 -0.38 28.55 23.42
CA GLY A 344 -1.01 29.71 24.08
C GLY A 344 -0.05 30.72 24.74
N LYS A 345 1.28 30.59 24.59
CA LYS A 345 2.26 31.58 25.06
C LYS A 345 3.47 31.64 24.13
N VAL A 346 3.80 32.86 23.70
CA VAL A 346 5.06 33.19 23.03
C VAL A 346 5.99 33.75 24.08
N GLU A 347 7.08 33.07 24.37
CA GLU A 347 8.27 33.72 24.93
C GLU A 347 9.07 34.27 23.75
N VAL A 348 9.08 35.60 23.63
CA VAL A 348 9.92 36.32 22.68
C VAL A 348 11.28 36.51 23.35
N GLU A 349 12.27 35.70 22.99
CA GLU A 349 13.67 36.10 23.15
C GLU A 349 14.05 36.98 21.95
N ALA A 350 14.15 38.28 22.23
CA ALA A 350 14.67 39.28 21.31
C ALA A 350 16.19 39.15 21.19
N ALA A 351 16.68 39.17 19.95
CA ALA A 351 18.09 39.43 19.64
C ALA A 351 18.42 40.92 19.71
#